data_AF-A0A2A8HE88-F1
#
_entry.id   AF-A0A2A8HE88-F1
#
_cell.length_a   1.000
_cell.length_b   1.000
_cell.length_c   1.000
_cell.angle_alpha   90.00
_cell.angle_beta   90.00
_cell.angle_gamma   90.00
#
_symmetry.space_group_name_H-M   'P 1'
#
loop_
_entity.id
_entity.type
_entity.pdbx_description
1 polymer ?
#
loop_
_entity_poly.entity_id
_entity_poly.type
_entity_poly.pdbx_seq_one_letter_code
_entity_poly.pdbx_strand_id
1 'polypeptide(L)'
;MSLCRLAKKNIRTFAVKRMKQFMWIAMCTAILFFMMSLQFNELATGKVGATFLFQMCFYTLFIVLIFICIFITYKMTNSLLQVRREEFKFYVVGNMKRNEILCLLCQEQLFIYGAAFVFGLVHGMLFLKLFTIIFMKIAGIQGINSAPITIYAIAVVSIIMMAVVVLSMMQCCRFVRSLKDGNLFQFEKKA
;
A
#
# COMPACT_ATOMS: atom_id res chain seq x y z
N MET A 1 -11.70 22.18 17.10
CA MET A 1 -12.24 21.16 16.17
C MET A 1 -11.37 19.90 16.30
N SER A 2 -11.93 18.71 16.56
CA SER A 2 -11.10 17.50 16.78
C SER A 2 -10.38 17.05 15.51
N LEU A 3 -9.12 16.62 15.60
CA LEU A 3 -8.30 16.12 14.48
C LEU A 3 -9.02 15.05 13.63
N CYS A 4 -9.77 14.15 14.27
CA CYS A 4 -10.54 13.09 13.60
C CYS A 4 -11.63 13.64 12.66
N ARG A 5 -12.34 14.71 13.06
CA ARG A 5 -13.36 15.37 12.20
C ARG A 5 -12.71 16.03 10.99
N LEU A 6 -11.52 16.60 11.15
CA LEU A 6 -10.76 17.20 10.05
C LEU A 6 -10.28 16.14 9.07
N ALA A 7 -9.73 15.02 9.57
CA ALA A 7 -9.32 13.88 8.76
C ALA A 7 -10.49 13.31 7.94
N LYS A 8 -11.66 13.10 8.57
CA LYS A 8 -12.87 12.62 7.87
C LYS A 8 -13.33 13.60 6.78
N LYS A 9 -13.29 14.91 7.06
CA LYS A 9 -13.63 15.95 6.08
C LYS A 9 -12.67 15.91 4.89
N ASN A 10 -11.37 15.82 5.14
CA ASN A 10 -10.35 15.79 4.09
C ASN A 10 -10.39 14.52 3.24
N ILE A 11 -10.64 13.36 3.84
CA ILE A 11 -10.86 12.12 3.09
C ILE A 11 -12.04 12.29 2.13
N ARG A 12 -13.13 12.95 2.55
CA ARG A 12 -14.29 13.23 1.69
C ARG A 12 -13.95 14.21 0.57
N THR A 13 -13.22 15.28 0.86
CA THR A 13 -12.82 16.28 -0.14
C THR A 13 -11.93 15.69 -1.24
N PHE A 14 -11.00 14.80 -0.86
CA PHE A 14 -10.08 14.15 -1.79
C PHE A 14 -10.46 12.69 -2.09
N ALA A 15 -11.75 12.35 -1.97
CA ALA A 15 -12.24 10.97 -2.00
C ALA A 15 -11.82 10.22 -3.26
N VAL A 16 -11.84 10.85 -4.44
CA VAL A 16 -11.46 10.19 -5.70
C VAL A 16 -9.99 9.73 -5.68
N LYS A 17 -9.06 10.60 -5.24
CA LYS A 17 -7.63 10.23 -5.16
C LYS A 17 -7.38 9.21 -4.06
N ARG A 18 -8.06 9.34 -2.92
CA ARG A 18 -8.00 8.37 -1.81
C ARG A 18 -8.57 7.01 -2.21
N MET A 19 -9.64 6.97 -2.99
CA MET A 19 -10.24 5.73 -3.48
C MET A 19 -9.31 5.01 -4.47
N LYS A 20 -8.63 5.76 -5.35
CA LYS A 20 -7.59 5.19 -6.23
C LYS A 20 -6.45 4.56 -5.42
N GLN A 21 -5.97 5.24 -4.37
CA GLN A 21 -4.97 4.68 -3.45
C GLN A 21 -5.48 3.44 -2.73
N PHE A 22 -6.71 3.48 -2.21
CA PHE A 22 -7.35 2.35 -1.54
C PHE A 22 -7.43 1.13 -2.46
N MET A 23 -7.97 1.30 -3.68
CA MET A 23 -8.10 0.21 -4.65
C MET A 23 -6.74 -0.37 -5.04
N TRP A 24 -5.75 0.49 -5.28
CA TRP A 24 -4.38 0.07 -5.60
C TRP A 24 -3.80 -0.82 -4.50
N ILE A 25 -3.85 -0.35 -3.24
CA ILE A 25 -3.30 -1.07 -2.08
C ILE A 25 -4.05 -2.38 -1.82
N ALA A 26 -5.39 -2.38 -1.95
CA ALA A 26 -6.20 -3.58 -1.78
C ALA A 26 -5.86 -4.64 -2.86
N MET A 27 -5.73 -4.22 -4.12
CA MET A 27 -5.36 -5.11 -5.22
C MET A 27 -3.94 -5.67 -5.06
N CYS A 28 -2.96 -4.83 -4.71
CA CYS A 28 -1.60 -5.29 -4.43
C CYS A 28 -1.57 -6.31 -3.27
N THR A 29 -2.31 -6.04 -2.20
CA THR A 29 -2.41 -6.95 -1.04
C THR A 29 -2.99 -8.30 -1.46
N ALA A 30 -4.08 -8.30 -2.24
CA ALA A 30 -4.73 -9.52 -2.72
C ALA A 30 -3.80 -10.35 -3.63
N ILE A 31 -3.09 -9.69 -4.57
CA ILE A 31 -2.17 -10.37 -5.49
C ILE A 31 -0.95 -10.92 -4.73
N LEU A 32 -0.35 -10.14 -3.83
CA LEU A 32 0.78 -10.60 -3.03
C LEU A 32 0.39 -11.80 -2.15
N PHE A 33 -0.80 -11.76 -1.53
CA PHE A 33 -1.33 -12.89 -0.78
C PHE A 33 -1.54 -14.13 -1.63
N PHE A 34 -2.10 -13.95 -2.82
CA PHE A 34 -2.27 -15.04 -3.77
C PHE A 34 -0.92 -15.66 -4.18
N MET A 35 0.05 -14.83 -4.55
CA MET A 35 1.37 -15.31 -4.96
C MET A 35 2.07 -16.08 -3.83
N MET A 36 2.03 -15.55 -2.61
CA MET A 36 2.58 -16.25 -1.46
C MET A 36 1.86 -17.57 -1.20
N SER A 37 0.52 -17.59 -1.23
CA SER A 37 -0.25 -18.82 -0.96
C SER A 37 0.02 -19.92 -2.00
N LEU A 38 0.30 -19.55 -3.25
CA LEU A 38 0.70 -20.51 -4.29
C LEU A 38 2.09 -21.09 -4.07
N GLN A 39 3.08 -20.28 -3.66
CA GLN A 39 4.46 -20.76 -3.43
C GLN A 39 4.53 -21.88 -2.40
N PHE A 40 3.69 -21.84 -1.37
CA PHE A 40 3.69 -22.81 -0.26
C PHE A 40 2.74 -23.99 -0.47
N ASN A 41 2.17 -24.15 -1.67
CA ASN A 41 1.35 -25.31 -1.96
C ASN A 41 2.26 -26.50 -2.32
N GLU A 42 2.52 -27.39 -1.36
CA GLU A 42 3.37 -28.58 -1.52
C GLU A 42 2.94 -29.47 -2.71
N LEU A 43 1.63 -29.55 -3.00
CA LEU A 43 1.12 -30.28 -4.16
C LEU A 43 1.49 -29.61 -5.49
N ALA A 44 1.54 -28.29 -5.52
CA ALA A 44 2.01 -27.52 -6.69
C ALA A 44 3.51 -27.69 -6.88
N THR A 45 4.29 -27.58 -5.81
CA THR A 45 5.75 -27.72 -5.85
C THR A 45 6.17 -29.14 -6.26
N GLY A 46 5.42 -30.17 -5.84
CA GLY A 46 5.66 -31.57 -6.21
C GLY A 46 5.27 -31.93 -7.65
N LYS A 47 4.13 -31.46 -8.16
CA LYS A 47 3.65 -31.77 -9.54
C LYS A 47 4.32 -30.95 -10.63
N VAL A 48 4.81 -29.74 -10.33
CA VAL A 48 5.58 -28.90 -11.28
C VAL A 48 6.95 -29.51 -11.57
N GLY A 49 7.36 -30.55 -10.82
CA GLY A 49 8.62 -31.24 -11.03
C GLY A 49 9.78 -30.26 -10.98
N ALA A 50 9.88 -29.47 -9.90
CA ALA A 50 11.01 -28.59 -9.59
C ALA A 50 11.74 -28.03 -10.83
N THR A 51 11.02 -27.47 -11.80
CA THR A 51 11.69 -26.66 -12.81
C THR A 51 12.15 -25.43 -12.07
N PHE A 52 13.42 -25.46 -11.63
CA PHE A 52 14.09 -24.37 -10.92
C PHE A 52 13.79 -23.01 -11.58
N LEU A 53 13.67 -23.00 -12.91
CA LEU A 53 13.25 -21.87 -13.72
C LEU A 53 11.85 -21.32 -13.35
N PHE A 54 10.84 -22.17 -13.14
CA PHE A 54 9.50 -21.74 -12.75
C PHE A 54 9.50 -21.08 -11.37
N GLN A 55 10.15 -21.70 -10.39
CA GLN A 55 10.28 -21.14 -9.05
C GLN A 55 11.05 -19.81 -9.07
N MET A 56 12.16 -19.75 -9.81
CA MET A 56 12.94 -18.51 -9.98
C MET A 56 12.15 -17.39 -10.67
N CYS A 57 11.41 -17.70 -11.74
CA CYS A 57 10.54 -16.74 -12.40
C CYS A 57 9.46 -16.21 -11.44
N PHE A 58 8.86 -17.10 -10.64
CA PHE A 58 7.81 -16.71 -9.71
C PHE A 58 8.33 -15.83 -8.56
N TYR A 59 9.51 -16.14 -8.01
CA TYR A 59 10.18 -15.26 -7.03
C TYR A 59 10.56 -13.91 -7.64
N THR A 60 11.07 -13.91 -8.87
CA THR A 60 11.44 -12.67 -9.58
C THR A 60 10.21 -11.78 -9.78
N LEU A 61 9.09 -12.35 -10.24
CA LEU A 61 7.82 -11.63 -10.39
C LEU A 61 7.31 -11.08 -9.06
N PHE A 62 7.43 -11.86 -7.97
CA PHE A 62 7.04 -11.42 -6.64
C PHE A 62 7.86 -10.20 -6.17
N ILE A 63 9.18 -10.23 -6.34
CA ILE A 63 10.07 -9.11 -5.99
C ILE A 63 9.75 -7.88 -6.84
N VAL A 64 9.59 -8.06 -8.16
CA VAL A 64 9.22 -6.97 -9.08
C VAL A 64 7.89 -6.33 -8.67
N LEU A 65 6.90 -7.13 -8.28
CA LEU A 65 5.60 -6.63 -7.83
C LEU A 65 5.72 -5.78 -6.55
N ILE A 66 6.60 -6.15 -5.61
CA ILE A 66 6.89 -5.33 -4.43
C ILE A 66 7.46 -3.98 -4.83
N PHE A 67 8.43 -3.94 -5.76
CA PHE A 67 9.01 -2.69 -6.25
C PHE A 67 7.95 -1.80 -6.93
N ILE A 68 7.10 -2.38 -7.77
CA ILE A 68 5.99 -1.68 -8.43
C ILE A 68 5.02 -1.13 -7.38
N CYS A 69 4.66 -1.94 -6.38
CA CYS A 69 3.79 -1.53 -5.28
C CYS A 69 4.37 -0.32 -4.53
N ILE A 70 5.64 -0.36 -4.16
CA ILE A 70 6.33 0.75 -3.48
C ILE A 70 6.38 2.00 -4.37
N PHE A 71 6.80 1.87 -5.63
CA PHE A 71 6.98 2.99 -6.53
C PHE A 71 5.67 3.71 -6.86
N ILE A 72 4.61 2.96 -7.17
CA ILE A 72 3.30 3.54 -7.48
C ILE A 72 2.70 4.17 -6.22
N THR A 73 2.81 3.51 -5.07
CA THR A 73 2.36 4.08 -3.79
C THR A 73 3.07 5.38 -3.46
N TYR A 74 4.39 5.45 -3.69
CA TYR A 74 5.19 6.65 -3.56
C TYR A 74 4.66 7.77 -4.47
N LYS A 75 4.48 7.48 -5.76
CA LYS A 75 3.96 8.45 -6.74
C LYS A 75 2.56 8.95 -6.38
N MET A 76 1.65 8.06 -5.99
CA MET A 76 0.30 8.44 -5.59
C MET A 76 0.29 9.31 -4.32
N THR A 77 1.08 8.94 -3.31
CA THR A 77 1.19 9.70 -2.06
C THR A 77 1.75 11.09 -2.33
N ASN A 78 2.83 11.20 -3.11
CA ASN A 78 3.39 12.49 -3.49
C ASN A 78 2.38 13.34 -4.28
N SER A 79 1.66 12.77 -5.25
CA SER A 79 0.63 13.48 -6.00
C SER A 79 -0.47 14.05 -5.09
N LEU A 80 -0.87 13.31 -4.06
CA LEU A 80 -1.87 13.76 -3.10
C LEU A 80 -1.34 14.92 -2.23
N LEU A 81 -0.10 14.83 -1.76
CA LEU A 81 0.53 15.89 -0.97
C LEU A 81 0.73 17.17 -1.78
N GLN A 82 1.12 17.06 -3.06
CA GLN A 82 1.30 18.22 -3.94
C GLN A 82 -0.01 18.97 -4.22
N VAL A 83 -1.11 18.26 -4.46
CA VAL A 83 -2.42 18.91 -4.65
C VAL A 83 -2.89 19.65 -3.38
N ARG A 84 -2.48 19.17 -2.21
CA ARG A 84 -2.83 19.75 -0.91
C ARG A 84 -1.78 20.72 -0.38
N ARG A 85 -0.78 21.08 -1.18
CA ARG A 85 0.36 21.87 -0.71
C ARG A 85 -0.06 23.23 -0.19
N GLU A 86 -0.95 23.92 -0.88
CA GLU A 86 -1.45 25.23 -0.46
C GLU A 86 -2.28 25.14 0.83
N GLU A 87 -3.15 24.13 0.97
CA GLU A 87 -3.89 23.83 2.21
C GLU A 87 -2.93 23.72 3.41
N PHE A 88 -1.85 22.95 3.26
CA PHE A 88 -0.87 22.78 4.32
C PHE A 88 -0.02 24.03 4.59
N LYS A 89 0.28 24.86 3.58
CA LYS A 89 0.94 26.16 3.80
C LYS A 89 0.09 27.07 4.66
N PHE A 90 -1.23 27.13 4.41
CA PHE A 90 -2.16 27.89 5.24
C PHE A 90 -2.18 27.40 6.70
N TYR A 91 -2.10 26.08 6.93
CA TYR A 91 -2.01 25.53 8.29
C TYR A 91 -0.73 25.95 9.00
N VAL A 92 0.41 26.00 8.30
CA VAL A 92 1.68 26.45 8.89
C VAL A 92 1.63 27.94 9.22
N VAL A 93 1.08 28.79 8.35
CA VAL A 93 0.91 30.24 8.61
C VAL A 93 -0.10 30.47 9.75
N GLY A 94 -1.14 29.65 9.85
CA GLY A 94 -2.11 29.67 10.94
C GLY A 94 -1.60 29.11 12.28
N ASN A 95 -0.28 29.00 12.48
CA ASN A 95 0.37 28.50 13.70
C ASN A 95 -0.01 27.06 14.12
N MET A 96 -0.49 26.22 13.20
CA MET A 96 -0.72 24.81 13.49
C MET A 96 0.62 24.10 13.72
N LYS A 97 0.73 23.34 14.82
CA LYS A 97 1.99 22.68 15.16
C LYS A 97 2.32 21.60 14.12
N ARG A 98 3.60 21.46 13.78
CA ARG A 98 4.09 20.41 12.86
C ARG A 98 3.60 19.00 13.26
N ASN A 99 3.58 18.72 14.56
CA ASN A 99 3.14 17.43 15.07
C ASN A 99 1.64 17.19 14.83
N GLU A 100 0.81 18.24 14.85
CA GLU A 100 -0.62 18.14 14.59
C GLU A 100 -0.88 17.86 13.10
N ILE A 101 -0.15 18.52 12.20
CA ILE A 101 -0.22 18.26 10.75
C ILE A 101 0.22 16.82 10.44
N LEU A 102 1.30 16.36 11.07
CA LEU A 102 1.77 14.98 10.91
C LEU A 102 0.79 13.96 11.50
N CYS A 103 0.21 14.24 12.66
CA CYS A 103 -0.80 13.39 13.28
C CYS A 103 -2.04 13.25 12.39
N LEU A 104 -2.51 14.36 11.80
CA LEU A 104 -3.60 14.36 10.83
C LEU A 104 -3.29 13.46 9.61
N LEU A 105 -2.14 13.68 8.97
CA LEU A 105 -1.70 12.89 7.82
C LEU A 105 -1.54 11.41 8.17
N CYS A 106 -0.98 11.12 9.34
CA CYS A 106 -0.80 9.75 9.84
C CYS A 106 -2.16 9.07 10.02
N GLN A 107 -3.12 9.75 10.64
CA GLN A 107 -4.46 9.20 10.83
C GLN A 107 -5.15 8.93 9.48
N GLU A 108 -5.05 9.84 8.52
CA GLU A 108 -5.62 9.65 7.18
C GLU A 108 -4.99 8.44 6.46
N GLN A 109 -3.66 8.27 6.55
CA GLN A 109 -2.95 7.18 5.88
C GLN A 109 -3.23 5.83 6.55
N LEU A 110 -3.18 5.76 7.88
CA LEU A 110 -3.49 4.52 8.61
C LEU A 110 -4.91 4.05 8.33
N PHE A 111 -5.89 4.97 8.26
CA PHE A 111 -7.26 4.60 7.97
C PHE A 111 -7.41 4.02 6.55
N ILE A 112 -6.86 4.69 5.54
CA ILE A 112 -6.99 4.26 4.14
C ILE A 112 -6.22 2.97 3.88
N TYR A 113 -4.96 2.89 4.32
CA TYR A 113 -4.11 1.73 4.05
C TYR A 113 -4.51 0.54 4.92
N GLY A 114 -4.89 0.76 6.18
CA GLY A 114 -5.40 -0.29 7.06
C GLY A 114 -6.69 -0.90 6.53
N ALA A 115 -7.65 -0.07 6.12
CA ALA A 115 -8.88 -0.55 5.50
C ALA A 115 -8.61 -1.30 4.18
N ALA A 116 -7.71 -0.78 3.34
CA ALA A 116 -7.35 -1.43 2.07
C ALA A 116 -6.66 -2.78 2.28
N PHE A 117 -5.78 -2.88 3.28
CA PHE A 117 -5.10 -4.12 3.65
C PHE A 117 -6.10 -5.20 4.08
N VAL A 118 -7.01 -4.87 5.02
CA VAL A 118 -8.05 -5.81 5.47
C VAL A 118 -8.93 -6.23 4.30
N PHE A 119 -9.39 -5.27 3.49
CA PHE A 119 -10.22 -5.55 2.32
C PHE A 119 -9.50 -6.45 1.32
N GLY A 120 -8.24 -6.15 1.00
CA GLY A 120 -7.41 -6.92 0.09
C GLY A 120 -7.13 -8.34 0.57
N LEU A 121 -6.88 -8.53 1.87
CA LEU A 121 -6.73 -9.86 2.46
C LEU A 121 -8.02 -10.67 2.40
N VAL A 122 -9.15 -10.10 2.78
CA VAL A 122 -10.47 -10.76 2.73
C VAL A 122 -10.79 -11.20 1.30
N HIS A 123 -10.60 -10.32 0.32
CA HIS A 123 -10.83 -10.64 -1.09
C HIS A 123 -9.80 -11.65 -1.61
N GLY A 124 -8.53 -11.52 -1.22
CA GLY A 124 -7.48 -12.48 -1.59
C GLY A 124 -7.80 -13.89 -1.09
N MET A 125 -8.28 -14.03 0.14
CA MET A 125 -8.72 -15.31 0.70
C MET A 125 -9.97 -15.85 -0.02
N LEU A 126 -10.96 -14.99 -0.28
CA LEU A 126 -12.20 -15.36 -0.96
C LEU A 126 -11.94 -15.87 -2.40
N PHE A 127 -11.07 -15.20 -3.14
CA PHE A 127 -10.75 -15.53 -4.53
C PHE A 127 -9.58 -16.51 -4.68
N LEU A 128 -8.92 -16.93 -3.59
CA LEU A 128 -7.74 -17.80 -3.64
C LEU A 128 -7.97 -19.04 -4.50
N LYS A 129 -9.08 -19.75 -4.25
CA LYS A 129 -9.45 -20.97 -4.99
C LYS A 129 -9.65 -20.72 -6.48
N LEU A 130 -10.33 -19.63 -6.83
CA LEU A 130 -10.61 -19.25 -8.21
C LEU A 130 -9.30 -18.92 -8.95
N PHE A 131 -8.44 -18.11 -8.34
CA PHE A 131 -7.15 -17.77 -8.94
C PHE A 131 -6.22 -18.98 -9.04
N THR A 132 -6.22 -19.91 -8.07
CA THR A 132 -5.44 -21.14 -8.17
C THR A 132 -5.87 -21.97 -9.38
N ILE A 133 -7.18 -22.19 -9.56
CA ILE A 133 -7.69 -22.95 -10.72
C ILE A 133 -7.29 -22.30 -12.04
N ILE A 134 -7.47 -20.98 -12.16
CA ILE A 134 -7.10 -20.22 -13.37
C ILE A 134 -5.60 -20.36 -13.65
N PHE A 135 -4.77 -20.12 -12.63
CA PHE A 135 -3.32 -20.15 -12.77
C PHE A 135 -2.80 -21.55 -13.12
N MET A 136 -3.30 -22.60 -12.47
CA MET A 136 -2.90 -23.98 -12.77
C MET A 136 -3.34 -24.41 -14.17
N LYS A 137 -4.52 -23.98 -14.62
CA LYS A 137 -4.98 -24.21 -15.99
C LYS A 137 -4.08 -23.52 -17.02
N ILE A 138 -3.66 -22.28 -16.76
CA ILE A 138 -2.72 -21.54 -17.62
C ILE A 138 -1.34 -22.23 -17.62
N ALA A 139 -0.88 -22.74 -16.48
CA ALA A 139 0.38 -23.46 -16.35
C ALA A 139 0.35 -24.89 -16.93
N GLY A 140 -0.81 -25.37 -17.40
CA GLY A 140 -0.96 -26.72 -17.96
C GLY A 140 -0.96 -27.85 -16.93
N ILE A 141 -1.10 -27.54 -15.64
CA ILE A 141 -1.02 -28.52 -14.54
C ILE A 141 -2.42 -28.95 -14.14
N GLN A 142 -2.69 -30.25 -14.21
CA GLN A 142 -4.01 -30.81 -13.90
C GLN A 142 -4.10 -31.37 -12.46
N GLY A 143 -5.25 -31.15 -11.82
CA GLY A 143 -5.61 -31.75 -10.53
C GLY A 143 -5.08 -31.01 -9.29
N ILE A 144 -4.92 -29.69 -9.36
CA ILE A 144 -4.71 -28.82 -8.18
C ILE A 144 -5.81 -27.77 -8.17
N ASN A 145 -6.76 -27.94 -7.24
CA ASN A 145 -8.00 -27.16 -7.22
C ASN A 145 -8.06 -26.16 -6.05
N SER A 146 -7.04 -26.13 -5.19
CA SER A 146 -6.98 -25.22 -4.04
C SER A 146 -5.53 -25.01 -3.57
N ALA A 147 -5.19 -23.77 -3.24
CA ALA A 147 -4.02 -23.44 -2.45
C ALA A 147 -4.41 -23.28 -0.97
N PRO A 148 -3.57 -23.73 -0.04
CA PRO A 148 -3.85 -23.57 1.38
C PRO A 148 -3.74 -22.11 1.81
N ILE A 149 -4.68 -21.66 2.64
CA ILE A 149 -4.53 -20.40 3.36
C ILE A 149 -3.48 -20.62 4.46
N THR A 150 -2.28 -20.09 4.26
CA THR A 150 -1.17 -20.25 5.18
C THR A 150 -1.00 -19.00 6.05
N ILE A 151 -0.83 -19.22 7.36
CA ILE A 151 -0.49 -18.15 8.32
C ILE A 151 0.79 -17.43 7.88
N TYR A 152 1.74 -18.18 7.29
CA TYR A 152 2.96 -17.64 6.71
C TYR A 152 2.69 -16.61 5.59
N ALA A 153 1.79 -16.90 4.65
CA ALA A 153 1.44 -15.96 3.58
C ALA A 153 0.84 -14.67 4.14
N ILE A 154 -0.04 -14.77 5.15
CA ILE A 154 -0.61 -13.62 5.84
C ILE A 154 0.50 -12.80 6.52
N ALA A 155 1.43 -13.45 7.22
CA ALA A 155 2.51 -12.78 7.93
C ALA A 155 3.45 -12.03 6.97
N VAL A 156 3.90 -12.66 5.89
CA VAL A 156 4.80 -12.03 4.91
C VAL A 156 4.13 -10.83 4.23
N VAL A 157 2.88 -10.97 3.79
CA VAL A 157 2.13 -9.86 3.19
C VAL A 157 1.94 -8.74 4.21
N SER A 158 1.65 -9.05 5.47
CA SER A 158 1.55 -8.05 6.53
C SER A 158 2.85 -7.27 6.70
N ILE A 159 4.01 -7.93 6.71
CA ILE A 159 5.32 -7.28 6.82
C ILE A 159 5.57 -6.35 5.63
N ILE A 160 5.31 -6.81 4.40
CA ILE A 160 5.48 -6.00 3.19
C ILE A 160 4.57 -4.77 3.24
N MET A 161 3.30 -4.94 3.60
CA MET A 161 2.34 -3.84 3.66
C MET A 161 2.68 -2.85 4.78
N MET A 162 3.19 -3.32 5.92
CA MET A 162 3.71 -2.44 6.97
C MET A 162 4.90 -1.63 6.49
N ALA A 163 5.83 -2.23 5.74
CA ALA A 163 6.93 -1.48 5.12
C ALA A 163 6.42 -0.39 4.15
N VAL A 164 5.42 -0.70 3.33
CA VAL A 164 4.77 0.27 2.42
C VAL A 164 4.14 1.44 3.20
N VAL A 165 3.44 1.16 4.30
CA VAL A 165 2.85 2.19 5.18
C VAL A 165 3.94 3.06 5.80
N VAL A 166 5.01 2.46 6.35
CA VAL A 166 6.14 3.20 6.94
C VAL A 166 6.80 4.11 5.91
N LEU A 167 7.04 3.61 4.69
CA LEU A 167 7.59 4.42 3.60
C LEU A 167 6.68 5.59 3.21
N SER A 168 5.35 5.38 3.20
CA SER A 168 4.37 6.46 2.96
C SER A 168 4.41 7.51 4.08
N MET A 169 4.52 7.07 5.35
CA MET A 169 4.65 7.98 6.49
C MET A 169 5.95 8.79 6.46
N MET A 170 7.06 8.16 6.09
CA MET A 170 8.34 8.85 5.91
C MET A 170 8.24 9.95 4.84
N GLN A 171 7.50 9.71 3.76
CA GLN A 171 7.24 10.74 2.74
C GLN A 171 6.44 11.92 3.31
N CYS A 172 5.38 11.64 4.08
CA CYS A 172 4.61 12.70 4.77
C CYS A 172 5.50 13.52 5.71
N CYS A 173 6.37 12.86 6.48
CA CYS A 173 7.35 13.53 7.34
C CYS A 173 8.30 14.45 6.56
N ARG A 174 8.85 13.99 5.44
CA ARG A 174 9.74 14.78 4.57
C ARG A 174 9.01 15.97 3.95
N PHE A 175 7.78 15.77 3.48
CA PHE A 175 6.96 16.83 2.90
C PHE A 175 6.66 17.94 3.91
N VAL A 176 6.24 17.61 5.13
CA VAL A 176 5.94 18.61 6.16
C VAL A 176 7.21 19.37 6.59
N ARG A 177 8.39 18.73 6.62
CA ARG A 177 9.67 19.43 6.83
C ARG A 177 9.93 20.46 5.72
N SER A 178 9.83 20.03 4.46
CA SER A 178 10.03 20.89 3.29
C SER A 178 9.11 22.12 3.25
N LEU A 179 7.88 22.00 3.78
CA LEU A 179 6.97 23.13 3.89
C LEU A 179 7.43 24.19 4.90
N LYS A 180 7.97 23.78 6.04
CA LYS A 180 8.44 24.70 7.08
C LYS A 180 9.69 25.44 6.63
N ASP A 181 10.63 24.72 6.04
CA ASP A 181 11.90 25.29 5.54
C ASP A 181 11.61 26.35 4.46
N GLY A 182 10.73 26.05 3.51
CA GLY A 182 10.34 26.99 2.45
C GLY A 182 9.63 28.25 2.96
N ASN A 183 8.83 28.15 4.02
CA ASN A 183 8.19 29.32 4.63
C ASN A 183 9.21 30.19 5.37
N LEU A 184 10.15 29.59 6.11
CA LEU A 184 11.18 30.33 6.84
C LEU A 184 12.00 31.23 5.90
N PHE A 185 12.42 30.71 4.75
CA PHE A 185 13.13 31.48 3.71
C PHE A 185 12.30 32.61 3.10
N GLN A 186 10.96 32.48 3.01
CA GLN A 186 10.12 33.56 2.49
C GLN A 186 9.92 34.70 3.50
N PHE A 187 9.93 34.40 4.80
CA PHE A 187 9.88 35.44 5.84
C PHE A 187 11.21 36.21 5.92
N GLU A 188 12.35 35.54 5.75
CA GLU A 188 13.67 36.18 5.77
C GLU A 188 13.90 37.14 4.58
N LYS A 189 13.31 36.87 3.41
CA LYS A 189 13.38 37.77 2.24
C LYS A 189 12.47 39.01 2.32
N LYS A 190 11.57 39.08 3.30
CA LYS A 190 10.61 40.20 3.46
C LYS A 190 10.94 41.12 4.65
N ALA A 191 11.98 40.80 5.42
CA ALA A 191 12.55 41.65 6.46
C ALA A 191 13.74 42.43 5.91
#